data_AF-A0A5B9CC79-F1
#
_entry.id   AF-A0A5B9CC79-F1
#
_cell.length_a   1.000
_cell.length_b   1.000
_cell.length_c   1.000
_cell.angle_alpha   90.00
_cell.angle_beta   90.00
_cell.angle_gamma   90.00
#
_symmetry.space_group_name_H-M   'P 1'
#
loop_
_entity.id
_entity.type
_entity.pdbx_description
1 polymer ?
#
loop_
_entity_poly.entity_id
_entity_poly.type
_entity_poly.pdbx_seq_one_letter_code
_entity_poly.pdbx_strand_id
1 'polypeptide(L)'
;VAVKLGTIPKRHKALERYASNICFTAPGTEFGQKEKLTSRIKSILNAYPSEKEMLKELLQNADDAKATEVCFVFDPRQHPVDRIFDEKWSPLQGPALCVFNNQPFTEDDIRGIQNLGKGTKEGNPGKTGQYGIGFNSVYHITDCPSFISGNDILCIFDPHARYAPGATSISPGRMFRDLDVDFRTQFSDVLDLYLGGHFKLDNCTMFRFPLRNGDMAKVSEISSVPCSDRMVQNLLDKLRTDGAELLMFLNHMEKISICEIEKTTGALNVLYSVTGKVTDGDRLKRKQFHASVIDSVTKKKQLSEIPVQQITYTMVTEDSEGNLTTWLICNRSGFSDINKVSKSVVSAHKNEDITLFPRGGVAACI
;
A
#
# COMPACT_ATOMS: atom_id res chain seq x y z
N VAL A 1 38.46 -57.08 26.44
CA VAL A 1 39.42 -56.31 27.27
C VAL A 1 39.10 -54.81 27.29
N ALA A 2 38.76 -54.16 26.17
CA ALA A 2 38.53 -52.71 26.12
C ALA A 2 37.28 -52.15 26.85
N VAL A 3 36.19 -52.92 27.03
CA VAL A 3 34.98 -52.42 27.71
C VAL A 3 35.06 -52.56 29.25
N LYS A 4 35.95 -53.41 29.78
CA LYS A 4 36.19 -53.59 31.23
C LYS A 4 37.21 -52.58 31.81
N LEU A 5 37.75 -51.67 30.99
CA LEU A 5 38.75 -50.65 31.38
C LEU A 5 38.20 -49.22 31.32
N GLY A 6 36.87 -49.04 31.38
CA GLY A 6 36.24 -47.71 31.39
C GLY A 6 36.44 -46.89 30.11
N THR A 7 36.90 -47.50 29.01
CA THR A 7 37.23 -46.77 27.79
C THR A 7 36.01 -46.64 26.89
N ILE A 8 35.48 -45.42 26.82
CA ILE A 8 34.32 -45.06 26.00
C ILE A 8 34.67 -45.23 24.50
N PRO A 9 33.88 -45.99 23.71
CA PRO A 9 34.14 -46.17 22.28
C PRO A 9 34.15 -44.82 21.54
N LYS A 10 35.03 -44.65 20.55
CA LYS A 10 35.12 -43.42 19.71
C LYS A 10 33.76 -42.97 19.14
N ARG A 11 32.81 -43.89 18.94
CA ARG A 11 31.44 -43.60 18.50
C ARG A 11 30.60 -42.84 19.52
N HIS A 12 30.82 -43.06 20.83
CA HIS A 12 30.13 -42.33 21.90
C HIS A 12 30.71 -40.92 22.08
N LYS A 13 32.03 -40.74 21.96
CA LYS A 13 32.68 -39.41 21.88
C LYS A 13 32.22 -38.59 20.66
N ALA A 14 31.79 -39.25 19.59
CA ALA A 14 31.23 -38.59 18.41
C ALA A 14 29.78 -38.12 18.61
N LEU A 15 29.03 -38.75 19.52
CA LEU A 15 27.66 -38.33 19.89
C LEU A 15 27.66 -37.15 20.86
N GLU A 16 28.65 -37.04 21.76
CA GLU A 16 28.83 -35.83 22.59
C GLU A 16 29.06 -34.56 21.76
N ARG A 17 29.65 -34.67 20.55
CA ARG A 17 29.78 -33.55 19.60
C ARG A 17 28.45 -33.03 19.04
N TYR A 18 27.38 -33.84 19.08
CA TYR A 18 26.04 -33.41 18.69
C TYR A 18 25.18 -32.96 19.87
N ALA A 19 25.56 -33.30 21.11
CA ALA A 19 24.77 -33.07 22.31
C ALA A 19 25.29 -31.94 23.22
N SER A 20 26.55 -31.50 23.06
CA SER A 20 27.09 -30.38 23.82
C SER A 20 26.82 -29.04 23.11
N ASN A 21 26.25 -28.08 23.83
CA ASN A 21 26.06 -26.66 23.44
C ASN A 21 27.39 -25.90 23.22
N ILE A 22 28.29 -26.42 22.39
CA ILE A 22 29.54 -25.77 22.01
C ILE A 22 29.53 -25.61 20.49
N CYS A 23 29.52 -24.35 20.08
CA CYS A 23 29.52 -23.83 18.72
C CYS A 23 30.48 -24.60 17.80
N PHE A 24 29.94 -25.48 16.95
CA PHE A 24 30.62 -25.92 15.73
C PHE A 24 30.13 -25.03 14.58
N THR A 25 31.03 -24.23 14.02
CA THR A 25 30.83 -23.69 12.67
C THR A 25 30.62 -24.87 11.73
N ALA A 26 29.42 -24.97 11.14
CA ALA A 26 29.10 -26.03 10.19
C ALA A 26 30.16 -26.06 9.06
N PRO A 27 30.53 -27.24 8.52
CA PRO A 27 31.49 -27.34 7.40
C PRO A 27 30.97 -26.75 6.08
N GLY A 28 29.73 -26.24 6.07
CA GLY A 28 29.16 -25.46 4.98
C GLY A 28 29.03 -23.99 5.38
N THR A 29 29.49 -23.09 4.52
CA THR A 29 29.20 -21.66 4.57
C THR A 29 27.93 -21.38 3.76
N GLU A 30 27.23 -20.29 4.07
CA GLU A 30 26.09 -19.84 3.26
C GLU A 30 26.54 -19.64 1.79
N PHE A 31 25.78 -20.20 0.84
CA PHE A 31 26.05 -20.14 -0.60
C PHE A 31 24.73 -19.95 -1.35
N GLY A 32 24.71 -19.02 -2.32
CA GLY A 32 23.53 -18.70 -3.12
C GLY A 32 23.47 -17.22 -3.51
N GLN A 33 22.64 -16.90 -4.50
CA GLN A 33 22.35 -15.52 -4.88
C GLN A 33 21.44 -14.86 -3.83
N LYS A 34 21.75 -13.61 -3.48
CA LYS A 34 20.92 -12.78 -2.59
C LYS A 34 20.68 -11.44 -3.27
N GLU A 35 19.45 -10.95 -3.24
CA GLU A 35 19.08 -9.61 -3.70
C GLU A 35 18.77 -8.74 -2.48
N LYS A 36 19.35 -7.53 -2.42
CA LYS A 36 18.99 -6.56 -1.38
C LYS A 36 17.59 -6.00 -1.65
N LEU A 37 16.78 -5.84 -0.60
CA LEU A 37 15.45 -5.24 -0.70
C LEU A 37 15.49 -3.84 -1.34
N THR A 38 16.47 -3.01 -0.94
CA THR A 38 16.68 -1.67 -1.48
C THR A 38 16.94 -1.67 -2.99
N SER A 39 17.77 -2.61 -3.48
CA SER A 39 18.04 -2.79 -4.91
C SER A 39 16.79 -3.21 -5.68
N ARG A 40 15.99 -4.10 -5.09
CA ARG A 40 14.73 -4.55 -5.67
C ARG A 40 13.71 -3.42 -5.78
N ILE A 41 13.52 -2.63 -4.70
CA ILE A 41 12.64 -1.45 -4.71
C ILE A 41 13.11 -0.45 -5.77
N LYS A 42 14.42 -0.14 -5.82
CA LYS A 42 14.99 0.74 -6.84
C LYS A 42 14.70 0.26 -8.27
N SER A 43 14.80 -1.04 -8.53
CA SER A 43 14.45 -1.62 -9.83
C SER A 43 12.96 -1.45 -10.15
N ILE A 44 12.08 -1.56 -9.15
CA ILE A 44 10.64 -1.31 -9.33
C ILE A 44 10.41 0.16 -9.68
N LEU A 45 11.02 1.09 -8.95
CA LEU A 45 10.87 2.53 -9.21
C LEU A 45 11.33 2.92 -10.62
N ASN A 46 12.42 2.31 -11.12
CA ASN A 46 12.90 2.54 -12.48
C ASN A 46 11.94 2.02 -13.56
N ALA A 47 11.21 0.94 -13.29
CA ALA A 47 10.19 0.41 -14.19
C ALA A 47 8.87 1.21 -14.16
N TYR A 48 8.62 1.92 -13.05
CA TYR A 48 7.42 2.72 -12.81
C TYR A 48 7.79 4.18 -12.48
N PRO A 49 8.28 4.96 -13.46
CA PRO A 49 8.82 6.30 -13.20
C PRO A 49 7.76 7.36 -12.90
N SER A 50 6.46 7.03 -12.97
CA SER A 50 5.38 8.00 -12.87
C SER A 50 4.89 8.17 -11.42
N GLU A 51 5.15 9.34 -10.83
CA GLU A 51 4.59 9.77 -9.55
C GLU A 51 3.04 9.80 -9.57
N LYS A 52 2.42 10.07 -10.72
CA LYS A 52 0.95 10.08 -10.87
C LYS A 52 0.34 8.71 -10.58
N GLU A 53 1.07 7.64 -10.85
CA GLU A 53 0.60 6.29 -10.54
C GLU A 53 0.62 6.03 -9.03
N MET A 54 1.50 6.69 -8.25
CA MET A 54 1.56 6.51 -6.80
C MET A 54 0.25 6.89 -6.11
N LEU A 55 -0.32 8.06 -6.40
CA LEU A 55 -1.59 8.47 -5.79
C LEU A 55 -2.75 7.57 -6.22
N LYS A 56 -2.77 7.12 -7.49
CA LYS A 56 -3.78 6.18 -7.98
C LYS A 56 -3.69 4.83 -7.27
N GLU A 57 -2.48 4.33 -7.02
CA GLU A 57 -2.27 3.08 -6.29
C GLU A 57 -2.73 3.21 -4.83
N LEU A 58 -2.46 4.34 -4.17
CA LEU A 58 -2.98 4.60 -2.81
C LEU A 58 -4.51 4.72 -2.78
N LEU A 59 -5.09 5.38 -3.78
CA LEU A 59 -6.54 5.49 -3.96
C LEU A 59 -7.19 4.12 -4.21
N GLN A 60 -6.57 3.29 -5.06
CA GLN A 60 -7.00 1.90 -5.30
C GLN A 60 -6.89 1.04 -4.04
N ASN A 61 -5.82 1.16 -3.26
CA ASN A 61 -5.68 0.44 -2.00
C ASN A 61 -6.80 0.81 -1.01
N ALA A 62 -7.18 2.08 -0.95
CA ALA A 62 -8.31 2.52 -0.13
C ALA A 62 -9.64 1.96 -0.68
N ASP A 63 -9.88 1.99 -1.99
CA ASP A 63 -11.09 1.42 -2.60
C ASP A 63 -11.19 -0.10 -2.40
N ASP A 64 -10.08 -0.83 -2.54
CA ASP A 64 -9.96 -2.27 -2.29
C ASP A 64 -10.23 -2.62 -0.81
N ALA A 65 -9.88 -1.73 0.11
CA ALA A 65 -10.24 -1.80 1.53
C ALA A 65 -11.71 -1.39 1.78
N LYS A 66 -12.45 -0.99 0.74
CA LYS A 66 -13.84 -0.51 0.76
C LYS A 66 -14.02 0.84 1.46
N ALA A 67 -12.99 1.68 1.43
CA ALA A 67 -13.09 3.04 1.92
C ALA A 67 -14.05 3.85 1.04
N THR A 68 -14.86 4.67 1.70
CA THR A 68 -15.75 5.62 1.02
C THR A 68 -15.13 7.01 0.97
N GLU A 69 -14.12 7.27 1.81
CA GLU A 69 -13.44 8.55 1.87
C GLU A 69 -11.92 8.36 1.93
N VAL A 70 -11.20 9.17 1.16
CA VAL A 70 -9.75 9.33 1.24
C VAL A 70 -9.39 10.81 1.35
N CYS A 71 -8.38 11.12 2.15
CA CYS A 71 -7.86 12.47 2.29
C CYS A 71 -6.33 12.46 2.18
N PHE A 72 -5.80 13.19 1.20
CA PHE A 72 -4.37 13.42 1.03
C PHE A 72 -4.01 14.73 1.73
N VAL A 73 -3.15 14.66 2.73
CA VAL A 73 -2.78 15.80 3.57
C VAL A 73 -1.29 16.06 3.43
N PHE A 74 -0.92 17.23 2.93
CA PHE A 74 0.46 17.69 3.03
C PHE A 74 0.69 18.34 4.41
N ASP A 75 1.62 17.79 5.19
CA ASP A 75 2.05 18.37 6.46
C ASP A 75 3.48 18.93 6.32
N PRO A 76 3.67 20.26 6.18
CA PRO A 76 4.98 20.89 6.04
C PRO A 76 5.70 21.13 7.37
N ARG A 77 5.13 20.70 8.50
CA ARG A 77 5.69 20.99 9.82
C ARG A 77 6.92 20.13 10.11
N GLN A 78 7.77 20.65 10.98
CA GLN A 78 8.79 19.90 11.68
C GLN A 78 8.25 19.60 13.09
N HIS A 79 8.19 18.33 13.45
CA HIS A 79 7.66 17.88 14.73
C HIS A 79 8.78 17.73 15.78
N PRO A 80 8.45 17.77 17.09
CA PRO A 80 9.39 17.55 18.19
C PRO A 80 10.07 16.18 18.13
N VAL A 81 11.20 16.05 18.83
CA VAL A 81 12.07 14.86 18.82
C VAL A 81 12.36 14.32 20.23
N ASP A 82 11.58 14.74 21.23
CA ASP A 82 11.85 14.44 22.64
C ASP A 82 11.34 13.05 23.02
N ARG A 83 10.19 12.64 22.47
CA ARG A 83 9.48 11.38 22.75
C ARG A 83 9.40 10.52 21.48
N ILE A 84 10.59 10.18 20.96
CA ILE A 84 10.77 9.33 19.78
C ILE A 84 11.43 8.00 20.14
N PHE A 85 11.46 7.03 19.20
CA PHE A 85 12.03 5.72 19.46
C PHE A 85 13.54 5.73 19.71
N ASP A 86 14.28 6.52 18.92
CA ASP A 86 15.73 6.62 18.90
C ASP A 86 16.10 7.92 18.14
N GLU A 87 17.28 8.49 18.37
CA GLU A 87 17.75 9.69 17.66
C GLU A 87 17.73 9.50 16.13
N LYS A 88 17.94 8.26 15.65
CA LYS A 88 17.84 7.93 14.22
C LYS A 88 16.46 8.22 13.63
N TRP A 89 15.40 8.25 14.43
CA TRP A 89 14.04 8.58 13.98
C TRP A 89 13.85 10.08 13.67
N SER A 90 14.70 10.96 14.22
CA SER A 90 14.59 12.42 14.09
C SER A 90 14.34 12.93 12.65
N PRO A 91 15.02 12.41 11.60
CA PRO A 91 14.75 12.82 10.21
C PRO A 91 13.32 12.55 9.72
N LEU A 92 12.58 11.62 10.33
CA LEU A 92 11.20 11.25 9.97
C LEU A 92 10.15 12.15 10.62
N GLN A 93 10.55 13.02 11.56
CA GLN A 93 9.70 14.03 12.19
C GLN A 93 9.45 15.26 11.29
N GLY A 94 10.04 15.31 10.10
CA GLY A 94 9.91 16.44 9.17
C GLY A 94 8.63 16.45 8.34
N PRO A 95 8.62 17.25 7.25
CA PRO A 95 7.50 17.32 6.32
C PRO A 95 7.11 15.96 5.76
N ALA A 96 5.81 15.74 5.53
CA ALA A 96 5.29 14.47 5.06
C ALA A 96 4.03 14.63 4.19
N LEU A 97 3.82 13.67 3.30
CA LEU A 97 2.50 13.39 2.74
C LEU A 97 1.81 12.36 3.63
N CYS A 98 0.68 12.72 4.22
CA CYS A 98 -0.17 11.80 4.98
C CYS A 98 -1.39 11.42 4.14
N VAL A 99 -1.84 10.16 4.23
CA VAL A 99 -3.00 9.68 3.49
C VAL A 99 -3.94 8.94 4.42
N PHE A 100 -5.07 9.57 4.68
CA PHE A 100 -6.16 9.03 5.48
C PHE A 100 -7.13 8.27 4.59
N ASN A 101 -7.62 7.12 5.06
CA ASN A 101 -8.85 6.51 4.57
C ASN A 101 -9.67 5.94 5.74
N ASN A 102 -10.98 5.90 5.56
CA ASN A 102 -11.93 5.53 6.61
C ASN A 102 -12.15 4.02 6.77
N GLN A 103 -11.14 3.19 6.48
CA GLN A 103 -11.17 1.75 6.74
C GLN A 103 -9.89 1.29 7.44
N PRO A 104 -9.99 0.41 8.44
CA PRO A 104 -8.81 -0.21 9.05
C PRO A 104 -8.28 -1.33 8.15
N PHE A 105 -7.01 -1.66 8.31
CA PHE A 105 -6.39 -2.84 7.72
C PHE A 105 -6.91 -4.10 8.39
N THR A 106 -7.26 -5.11 7.59
CA THR A 106 -7.45 -6.48 8.08
C THR A 106 -6.10 -7.19 8.22
N GLU A 107 -6.06 -8.32 8.93
CA GLU A 107 -4.85 -9.16 9.02
C GLU A 107 -4.36 -9.63 7.63
N ASP A 108 -5.27 -9.85 6.69
CA ASP A 108 -4.91 -10.20 5.32
C ASP A 108 -4.33 -9.01 4.54
N ASP A 109 -4.80 -7.79 4.83
CA ASP A 109 -4.21 -6.58 4.27
C ASP A 109 -2.79 -6.36 4.80
N ILE A 110 -2.56 -6.58 6.10
CA ILE A 110 -1.24 -6.47 6.74
C ILE A 110 -0.25 -7.47 6.14
N ARG A 111 -0.66 -8.74 6.00
CA ARG A 111 0.16 -9.75 5.31
C ARG A 111 0.40 -9.36 3.86
N GLY A 112 -0.58 -8.72 3.22
CA GLY A 112 -0.50 -8.30 1.83
C GLY A 112 0.50 -7.22 1.54
N ILE A 113 0.44 -6.15 2.31
CA ILE A 113 1.30 -4.99 2.09
C ILE A 113 2.78 -5.27 2.36
N GLN A 114 3.09 -6.33 3.13
CA GLN A 114 4.47 -6.77 3.40
C GLN A 114 5.13 -7.52 2.24
N ASN A 115 4.34 -8.15 1.35
CA ASN A 115 4.88 -9.04 0.33
C ASN A 115 5.26 -8.27 -0.93
N LEU A 116 6.56 -7.99 -1.07
CA LEU A 116 7.09 -7.34 -2.27
C LEU A 116 7.07 -8.30 -3.47
N GLY A 117 6.30 -7.97 -4.52
CA GLY A 117 6.31 -8.70 -5.80
C GLY A 117 5.56 -10.04 -5.82
N LYS A 118 5.08 -10.52 -4.66
CA LYS A 118 4.04 -11.54 -4.56
C LYS A 118 2.80 -10.84 -4.02
N GLY A 119 1.97 -10.29 -4.90
CA GLY A 119 0.71 -9.74 -4.43
C GLY A 119 -0.02 -10.79 -3.59
N THR A 120 -0.64 -10.39 -2.47
CA THR A 120 -1.55 -11.26 -1.69
C THR A 120 -2.75 -11.78 -2.49
N LYS A 121 -2.83 -11.39 -3.76
CA LYS A 121 -3.98 -11.55 -4.65
C LYS A 121 -3.98 -12.89 -5.38
N GLU A 122 -2.99 -13.76 -5.18
CA GLU A 122 -3.13 -15.19 -5.54
C GLU A 122 -4.36 -15.84 -4.87
N GLY A 123 -4.83 -15.30 -3.73
CA GLY A 123 -6.01 -15.77 -3.01
C GLY A 123 -7.21 -14.81 -2.98
N ASN A 124 -7.10 -13.56 -3.46
CA ASN A 124 -8.19 -12.59 -3.38
C ASN A 124 -8.26 -11.69 -4.63
N PRO A 125 -8.93 -12.15 -5.70
CA PRO A 125 -8.98 -11.44 -6.98
C PRO A 125 -10.00 -10.29 -7.01
N GLY A 126 -10.56 -9.94 -5.85
CA GLY A 126 -11.37 -8.74 -5.62
C GLY A 126 -10.63 -7.41 -5.73
N LYS A 127 -9.30 -7.45 -5.66
CA LYS A 127 -8.43 -6.29 -5.45
C LYS A 127 -7.67 -5.92 -6.73
N THR A 128 -7.60 -4.63 -7.07
CA THR A 128 -7.00 -4.15 -8.33
C THR A 128 -5.47 -4.05 -8.22
N GLY A 129 -4.71 -4.60 -9.18
CA GLY A 129 -3.24 -4.49 -9.25
C GLY A 129 -2.52 -5.82 -9.06
N GLN A 130 -1.96 -6.38 -10.14
CA GLN A 130 -1.57 -7.78 -10.29
C GLN A 130 -0.28 -8.19 -9.54
N TYR A 131 0.60 -7.25 -9.17
CA TYR A 131 1.95 -7.59 -8.75
C TYR A 131 2.30 -7.25 -7.29
N GLY A 132 1.37 -6.67 -6.51
CA GLY A 132 1.69 -6.20 -5.15
C GLY A 132 2.84 -5.19 -5.11
N ILE A 133 3.14 -4.55 -6.25
CA ILE A 133 4.24 -3.58 -6.40
C ILE A 133 3.75 -2.14 -6.29
N GLY A 134 2.44 -1.90 -6.40
CA GLY A 134 1.84 -0.56 -6.45
C GLY A 134 2.18 0.30 -5.25
N PHE A 135 2.14 -0.29 -4.05
CA PHE A 135 2.55 0.40 -2.81
C PHE A 135 4.02 0.85 -2.85
N ASN A 136 4.93 0.14 -3.51
CA ASN A 136 6.34 0.52 -3.56
C ASN A 136 6.58 1.84 -4.31
N SER A 137 5.61 2.34 -5.07
CA SER A 137 5.69 3.66 -5.71
C SER A 137 5.86 4.81 -4.69
N VAL A 138 5.44 4.63 -3.42
CA VAL A 138 5.64 5.65 -2.38
C VAL A 138 7.12 5.93 -2.11
N TYR A 139 8.01 4.99 -2.43
CA TYR A 139 9.45 5.17 -2.29
C TYR A 139 10.04 6.20 -3.28
N HIS A 140 9.27 6.74 -4.22
CA HIS A 140 9.67 7.94 -4.97
C HIS A 140 9.89 9.13 -4.02
N ILE A 141 9.03 9.29 -3.00
CA ILE A 141 9.05 10.47 -2.12
C ILE A 141 9.65 10.20 -0.72
N THR A 142 9.65 8.95 -0.26
CA THR A 142 10.09 8.58 1.11
C THR A 142 11.03 7.37 1.10
N ASP A 143 11.83 7.22 2.16
CA ASP A 143 12.61 5.99 2.41
C ASP A 143 11.98 5.11 3.51
N CYS A 144 11.07 5.65 4.33
CA CYS A 144 10.51 4.95 5.49
C CYS A 144 9.01 5.25 5.61
N PRO A 145 8.17 4.65 4.73
CA PRO A 145 6.73 4.79 4.86
C PRO A 145 6.25 4.07 6.13
N SER A 146 5.21 4.61 6.75
CA SER A 146 4.59 4.03 7.94
C SER A 146 3.09 4.27 7.92
N PHE A 147 2.35 3.51 8.72
CA PHE A 147 0.93 3.77 8.92
C PHE A 147 0.47 3.34 10.32
N ILE A 148 -0.56 4.02 10.81
CA ILE A 148 -1.37 3.56 11.93
C ILE A 148 -2.73 3.10 11.42
N SER A 149 -3.24 1.99 11.94
CA SER A 149 -4.53 1.44 11.59
C SER A 149 -5.34 1.06 12.82
N GLY A 150 -6.62 1.42 12.83
CA GLY A 150 -7.54 1.18 13.96
C GLY A 150 -7.08 1.82 15.28
N ASN A 151 -6.26 2.88 15.21
CA ASN A 151 -5.61 3.53 16.36
C ASN A 151 -4.74 2.59 17.21
N ASP A 152 -4.46 1.36 16.78
CA ASP A 152 -3.86 0.33 17.66
C ASP A 152 -2.76 -0.49 17.01
N ILE A 153 -2.64 -0.42 15.68
CA ILE A 153 -1.60 -1.12 14.94
C ILE A 153 -0.73 -0.09 14.25
N LEU A 154 0.53 0.02 14.67
CA LEU A 154 1.55 0.86 14.02
C LEU A 154 2.51 -0.01 13.22
N CYS A 155 2.56 0.20 11.91
CA CYS A 155 3.44 -0.50 10.99
C CYS A 155 4.46 0.45 10.37
N ILE A 156 5.72 0.05 10.37
CA ILE A 156 6.85 0.83 9.84
C ILE A 156 7.60 -0.03 8.83
N PHE A 157 7.78 0.48 7.62
CA PHE A 157 8.61 -0.14 6.60
C PHE A 157 9.95 0.58 6.56
N ASP A 158 11.04 -0.15 6.78
CA ASP A 158 12.38 0.40 6.86
C ASP A 158 13.34 -0.46 6.05
N PRO A 159 13.29 -0.37 4.70
CA PRO A 159 14.09 -1.20 3.81
C PRO A 159 15.61 -1.08 4.04
N HIS A 160 16.07 0.03 4.62
CA HIS A 160 17.46 0.24 5.00
C HIS A 160 17.81 -0.24 6.41
N ALA A 161 16.82 -0.66 7.21
CA ALA A 161 16.96 -1.05 8.61
C ALA A 161 17.71 -0.01 9.46
N ARG A 162 17.37 1.27 9.27
CA ARG A 162 18.03 2.42 9.91
C ARG A 162 17.21 3.08 11.01
N TYR A 163 15.90 3.13 10.84
CA TYR A 163 14.97 3.98 11.60
C TYR A 163 14.12 3.17 12.58
N ALA A 164 13.59 2.03 12.14
CA ALA A 164 12.64 1.26 12.93
C ALA A 164 13.35 0.45 14.03
N PRO A 165 12.83 0.42 15.27
CA PRO A 165 13.45 -0.31 16.37
C PRO A 165 13.68 -1.79 16.06
N GLY A 166 14.94 -2.23 16.20
CA GLY A 166 15.38 -3.60 15.96
C GLY A 166 15.29 -4.07 14.51
N ALA A 167 15.02 -3.19 13.54
CA ALA A 167 14.96 -3.58 12.14
C ALA A 167 16.30 -4.15 11.68
N THR A 168 16.24 -5.11 10.77
CA THR A 168 17.41 -5.79 10.20
C THR A 168 17.24 -5.99 8.71
N SER A 169 18.28 -6.41 8.01
CA SER A 169 18.18 -6.76 6.58
C SER A 169 17.22 -7.93 6.31
N ILE A 170 16.95 -8.77 7.31
CA ILE A 170 16.02 -9.91 7.22
C ILE A 170 14.59 -9.48 7.57
N SER A 171 14.44 -8.56 8.53
CA SER A 171 13.15 -7.99 8.96
C SER A 171 13.23 -6.46 8.88
N PRO A 172 13.10 -5.89 7.66
CA PRO A 172 13.35 -4.47 7.39
C PRO A 172 12.11 -3.61 7.69
N GLY A 173 11.71 -3.62 8.96
CA GLY A 173 10.53 -2.92 9.45
C GLY A 173 10.15 -3.36 10.86
N ARG A 174 9.08 -2.78 11.40
CA ARG A 174 8.51 -3.18 12.69
C ARG A 174 7.00 -2.97 12.69
N MET A 175 6.31 -3.83 13.42
CA MET A 175 4.88 -3.69 13.72
C MET A 175 4.70 -3.71 15.24
N PHE A 176 3.95 -2.75 15.75
CA PHE A 176 3.51 -2.66 17.13
C PHE A 176 1.99 -2.83 17.15
N ARG A 177 1.48 -3.60 18.13
CA ARG A 177 0.05 -3.86 18.35
C ARG A 177 -0.28 -3.57 19.80
N ASP A 178 -1.57 -3.39 20.09
CA ASP A 178 -2.07 -3.19 21.44
C ASP A 178 -1.33 -2.02 22.12
N LEU A 179 -1.35 -0.85 21.46
CA LEU A 179 -0.59 0.33 21.88
C LEU A 179 -1.15 0.86 23.20
N ASP A 180 -0.53 0.42 24.29
CA ASP A 180 -0.91 0.76 25.66
C ASP A 180 -0.58 2.21 26.03
N VAL A 181 -1.01 2.60 27.23
CA VAL A 181 -0.83 3.96 27.76
C VAL A 181 0.65 4.32 27.89
N ASP A 182 1.50 3.35 28.25
CA ASP A 182 2.93 3.59 28.45
C ASP A 182 3.61 3.85 27.10
N PHE A 183 3.31 3.05 26.07
CA PHE A 183 3.79 3.26 24.71
C PHE A 183 3.37 4.64 24.19
N ARG A 184 2.08 4.99 24.34
CA ARG A 184 1.56 6.28 23.90
C ARG A 184 2.21 7.46 24.61
N THR A 185 2.51 7.31 25.89
CA THR A 185 3.16 8.35 26.70
C THR A 185 4.64 8.49 26.35
N GLN A 186 5.34 7.39 26.13
CA GLN A 186 6.78 7.40 25.81
C GLN A 186 7.06 7.86 24.39
N PHE A 187 6.16 7.57 23.44
CA PHE A 187 6.36 7.83 22.01
C PHE A 187 5.32 8.80 21.44
N SER A 188 4.84 9.77 22.23
CA SER A 188 3.80 10.70 21.82
C SER A 188 4.18 11.50 20.57
N ASP A 189 5.44 11.93 20.47
CA ASP A 189 5.91 12.71 19.31
C ASP A 189 5.90 11.88 18.02
N VAL A 190 5.96 10.54 18.11
CA VAL A 190 5.80 9.63 16.97
C VAL A 190 4.32 9.50 16.60
N LEU A 191 3.45 9.37 17.59
CA LEU A 191 2.01 9.16 17.36
C LEU A 191 1.30 10.43 16.87
N ASP A 192 1.76 11.61 17.29
CA ASP A 192 1.22 12.90 16.85
C ASP A 192 1.40 13.12 15.34
N LEU A 193 2.38 12.45 14.73
CA LEU A 193 2.62 12.50 13.29
C LEU A 193 1.46 11.96 12.44
N TYR A 194 0.56 11.18 13.03
CA TYR A 194 -0.60 10.58 12.35
C TYR A 194 -1.87 11.44 12.48
N LEU A 195 -1.73 12.71 12.86
CA LEU A 195 -2.78 13.73 12.77
C LEU A 195 -4.05 13.38 13.57
N GLY A 196 -3.90 12.69 14.72
CA GLY A 196 -5.02 12.31 15.58
C GLY A 196 -5.83 13.49 16.14
N GLY A 197 -5.25 14.70 16.15
CA GLY A 197 -5.98 15.94 16.47
C GLY A 197 -6.95 16.42 15.38
N HIS A 198 -6.83 15.91 14.15
CA HIS A 198 -7.66 16.30 13.00
C HIS A 198 -8.54 15.15 12.51
N PHE A 199 -8.09 13.91 12.66
CA PHE A 199 -8.79 12.72 12.19
C PHE A 199 -9.05 11.77 13.36
N LYS A 200 -10.26 11.19 13.39
CA LYS A 200 -10.57 10.09 14.30
C LYS A 200 -9.83 8.86 13.80
N LEU A 201 -8.86 8.39 14.58
CA LEU A 201 -8.02 7.25 14.19
C LEU A 201 -8.70 5.89 14.44
N ASP A 202 -9.86 5.89 15.11
CA ASP A 202 -10.66 4.70 15.34
C ASP A 202 -11.24 4.19 14.01
N ASN A 203 -11.05 2.89 13.73
CA ASN A 203 -11.52 2.24 12.50
C ASN A 203 -11.10 2.95 11.19
N CYS A 204 -9.89 3.51 11.14
CA CYS A 204 -9.35 4.12 9.93
C CYS A 204 -7.93 3.61 9.67
N THR A 205 -7.34 4.09 8.58
CA THR A 205 -5.89 3.99 8.36
C THR A 205 -5.33 5.35 7.97
N MET A 206 -4.23 5.74 8.64
CA MET A 206 -3.47 6.92 8.30
C MET A 206 -2.06 6.50 7.91
N PHE A 207 -1.74 6.65 6.64
CA PHE A 207 -0.36 6.55 6.16
C PHE A 207 0.39 7.85 6.40
N ARG A 208 1.68 7.72 6.65
CA ARG A 208 2.64 8.81 6.71
C ARG A 208 3.84 8.50 5.83
N PHE A 209 4.14 9.41 4.93
CA PHE A 209 5.29 9.36 4.02
C PHE A 209 6.20 10.56 4.28
N PRO A 210 7.15 10.47 5.23
CA PRO A 210 8.11 11.54 5.50
C PRO A 210 8.94 11.82 4.25
N LEU A 211 9.04 13.08 3.84
CA LEU A 211 9.74 13.45 2.62
C LEU A 211 11.23 13.20 2.77
N ARG A 212 11.83 12.56 1.77
CA ARG A 212 13.28 12.32 1.72
C ARG A 212 14.02 13.65 1.66
N ASN A 213 14.60 14.07 2.77
CA ASN A 213 15.42 15.28 2.82
C ASN A 213 16.81 15.06 2.19
N GLY A 214 17.59 16.13 2.07
CA GLY A 214 18.91 16.09 1.44
C GLY A 214 19.91 15.15 2.11
N ASP A 215 19.84 14.98 3.44
CA ASP A 215 20.74 14.09 4.15
C ASP A 215 20.32 12.62 4.00
N MET A 216 19.02 12.33 4.06
CA MET A 216 18.47 11.01 3.74
C MET A 216 18.87 10.57 2.32
N ALA A 217 18.75 11.48 1.34
CA ALA A 217 19.07 11.19 -0.06
C ALA A 217 20.54 10.81 -0.29
N LYS A 218 21.49 11.41 0.44
CA LYS A 218 22.93 11.08 0.31
C LYS A 218 23.23 9.62 0.66
N VAL A 219 22.46 9.05 1.58
CA VAL A 219 22.69 7.71 2.14
C VAL A 219 21.59 6.70 1.79
N SER A 220 20.65 7.08 0.93
CA SER A 220 19.58 6.18 0.47
C SER A 220 20.08 5.32 -0.71
N GLU A 221 20.08 4.01 -0.50
CA GLU A 221 20.29 3.04 -1.57
C GLU A 221 19.12 2.97 -2.58
N ILE A 222 17.95 3.56 -2.25
CA ILE A 222 16.74 3.53 -3.10
C ILE A 222 16.74 4.68 -4.10
N SER A 223 16.89 5.93 -3.62
CA SER A 223 16.92 7.12 -4.47
C SER A 223 17.84 8.18 -3.89
N SER A 224 18.71 8.72 -4.75
CA SER A 224 19.62 9.82 -4.41
C SER A 224 19.01 11.20 -4.60
N VAL A 225 17.72 11.28 -4.95
CA VAL A 225 17.02 12.54 -5.23
C VAL A 225 16.17 12.92 -4.02
N PRO A 226 16.41 14.08 -3.38
CA PRO A 226 15.54 14.55 -2.31
C PRO A 226 14.15 14.90 -2.84
N CYS A 227 13.13 14.67 -2.03
CA CYS A 227 11.78 15.09 -2.33
C CYS A 227 11.58 16.52 -1.81
N SER A 228 11.08 17.41 -2.68
CA SER A 228 10.78 18.80 -2.32
C SER A 228 9.29 18.98 -2.11
N ASP A 229 8.90 19.97 -1.31
CA ASP A 229 7.51 20.37 -1.11
C ASP A 229 6.80 20.61 -2.45
N ARG A 230 7.48 21.28 -3.40
CA ARG A 230 6.97 21.53 -4.75
C ARG A 230 6.64 20.24 -5.51
N MET A 231 7.42 19.18 -5.33
CA MET A 231 7.14 17.88 -5.97
C MET A 231 5.83 17.29 -5.44
N VAL A 232 5.60 17.38 -4.12
CA VAL A 232 4.35 16.92 -3.49
C VAL A 232 3.17 17.78 -3.92
N GLN A 233 3.32 19.10 -3.96
CA GLN A 233 2.27 20.02 -4.42
C GLN A 233 1.89 19.72 -5.88
N ASN A 234 2.87 19.55 -6.78
CA ASN A 234 2.60 19.14 -8.17
C ASN A 234 1.85 17.81 -8.27
N LEU A 235 2.12 16.88 -7.35
CA LEU A 235 1.45 15.59 -7.29
C LEU A 235 -0.02 15.75 -6.86
N LEU A 236 -0.27 16.58 -5.85
CA LEU A 236 -1.62 16.92 -5.38
C LEU A 236 -2.41 17.72 -6.42
N ASP A 237 -1.79 18.66 -7.15
CA ASP A 237 -2.44 19.41 -8.22
C ASP A 237 -2.92 18.51 -9.37
N LYS A 238 -2.13 17.48 -9.70
CA LYS A 238 -2.55 16.46 -10.67
C LYS A 238 -3.76 15.68 -10.16
N LEU A 239 -3.76 15.29 -8.89
CA LEU A 239 -4.92 14.63 -8.28
C LEU A 239 -6.15 15.54 -8.25
N ARG A 240 -5.99 16.83 -7.98
CA ARG A 240 -7.08 17.81 -8.08
C ARG A 240 -7.68 17.84 -9.49
N THR A 241 -6.82 17.82 -10.52
CA THR A 241 -7.24 17.83 -11.92
C THR A 241 -7.98 16.55 -12.33
N ASP A 242 -7.47 15.38 -11.90
CA ASP A 242 -8.01 14.07 -12.31
C ASP A 242 -9.05 13.50 -11.33
N GLY A 243 -9.28 14.14 -10.17
CA GLY A 243 -9.97 13.54 -9.03
C GLY A 243 -11.41 13.12 -9.33
N ALA A 244 -12.15 13.95 -10.06
CA ALA A 244 -13.51 13.63 -10.50
C ALA A 244 -13.52 12.43 -11.46
N GLU A 245 -12.55 12.34 -12.38
CA GLU A 245 -12.41 11.22 -13.32
C GLU A 245 -12.10 9.92 -12.59
N LEU A 246 -11.16 9.95 -11.64
CA LEU A 246 -10.78 8.79 -10.85
C LEU A 246 -11.98 8.25 -10.06
N LEU A 247 -12.79 9.14 -9.47
CA LEU A 247 -13.94 8.76 -8.65
C LEU A 247 -15.00 7.95 -9.41
N MET A 248 -15.16 8.21 -10.72
CA MET A 248 -16.15 7.52 -11.57
C MET A 248 -15.89 6.01 -11.71
N PHE A 249 -14.63 5.57 -11.60
CA PHE A 249 -14.25 4.19 -11.88
C PHE A 249 -13.85 3.37 -10.65
N LEU A 250 -13.78 4.00 -9.48
CA LEU A 250 -13.66 3.32 -8.18
C LEU A 250 -14.98 2.63 -7.84
N ASN A 251 -14.99 1.64 -6.94
CA ASN A 251 -16.19 0.86 -6.63
C ASN A 251 -16.91 1.35 -5.36
N HIS A 252 -16.14 1.78 -4.37
CA HIS A 252 -16.57 2.14 -3.02
C HIS A 252 -16.33 3.60 -2.69
N MET A 253 -15.31 4.23 -3.29
CA MET A 253 -14.96 5.62 -3.03
C MET A 253 -16.12 6.58 -3.37
N GLU A 254 -16.40 7.51 -2.45
CA GLU A 254 -17.43 8.54 -2.56
C GLU A 254 -16.85 9.95 -2.44
N LYS A 255 -15.71 10.11 -1.76
CA LYS A 255 -15.08 11.41 -1.54
C LYS A 255 -13.56 11.33 -1.61
N ILE A 256 -12.97 12.24 -2.37
CA ILE A 256 -11.52 12.49 -2.39
C ILE A 256 -11.30 13.91 -1.89
N SER A 257 -10.41 14.08 -0.91
CA SER A 257 -10.04 15.39 -0.38
C SER A 257 -8.53 15.60 -0.45
N ILE A 258 -8.14 16.84 -0.69
CA ILE A 258 -6.76 17.32 -0.66
C ILE A 258 -6.72 18.43 0.38
N CYS A 259 -5.83 18.27 1.35
CA CYS A 259 -5.66 19.18 2.46
C CYS A 259 -4.18 19.54 2.65
N GLU A 260 -3.97 20.63 3.36
CA GLU A 260 -2.66 21.05 3.84
C GLU A 260 -2.76 21.44 5.30
N ILE A 261 -1.74 21.11 6.09
CA ILE A 261 -1.59 21.65 7.43
C ILE A 261 -0.88 23.00 7.35
N GLU A 262 -1.49 24.05 7.88
CA GLU A 262 -0.83 25.34 8.00
C GLU A 262 0.35 25.25 8.97
N LYS A 263 1.55 25.58 8.48
CA LYS A 263 2.82 25.38 9.20
C LYS A 263 2.87 26.03 10.59
N THR A 264 2.27 27.21 10.75
CA THR A 264 2.37 28.02 11.98
C THR A 264 1.28 27.66 12.99
N THR A 265 0.04 27.49 12.53
CA THR A 265 -1.12 27.29 13.42
C THR A 265 -1.42 25.81 13.65
N GLY A 266 -0.95 24.93 12.76
CA GLY A 266 -1.34 23.53 12.73
C GLY A 266 -2.78 23.30 12.23
N ALA A 267 -3.46 24.32 11.69
CA ALA A 267 -4.82 24.17 11.18
C ALA A 267 -4.86 23.30 9.92
N LEU A 268 -5.86 22.41 9.81
CA LEU A 268 -6.12 21.63 8.61
C LEU A 268 -6.95 22.46 7.62
N ASN A 269 -6.38 22.80 6.48
CA ASN A 269 -7.03 23.53 5.40
C ASN A 269 -7.42 22.57 4.27
N VAL A 270 -8.68 22.60 3.84
CA VAL A 270 -9.14 21.86 2.67
C VAL A 270 -8.84 22.68 1.42
N LEU A 271 -7.93 22.20 0.58
CA LEU A 271 -7.56 22.86 -0.67
C LEU A 271 -8.50 22.47 -1.81
N TYR A 272 -8.92 21.22 -1.84
CA TYR A 272 -9.86 20.69 -2.83
C TYR A 272 -10.60 19.48 -2.26
N SER A 273 -11.86 19.31 -2.64
CA SER A 273 -12.56 18.05 -2.44
C SER A 273 -13.53 17.79 -3.56
N VAL A 274 -13.69 16.53 -3.95
CA VAL A 274 -14.73 16.08 -4.89
C VAL A 274 -15.53 14.95 -4.26
N THR A 275 -16.85 15.01 -4.43
CA THR A 275 -17.79 13.99 -3.98
C THR A 275 -18.53 13.39 -5.18
N GLY A 276 -18.79 12.09 -5.13
CA GLY A 276 -19.46 11.33 -6.18
C GLY A 276 -20.71 10.67 -5.61
N LYS A 277 -21.88 11.19 -5.98
CA LYS A 277 -23.17 10.71 -5.50
C LYS A 277 -23.78 9.77 -6.53
N VAL A 278 -24.14 8.58 -6.07
CA VAL A 278 -24.83 7.56 -6.85
C VAL A 278 -26.07 7.14 -6.08
N THR A 279 -27.19 6.91 -6.78
CA THR A 279 -28.44 6.46 -6.14
C THR A 279 -28.28 5.07 -5.51
N ASP A 280 -29.04 4.73 -4.48
CA ASP A 280 -28.96 3.41 -3.83
C ASP A 280 -29.25 2.27 -4.81
N GLY A 281 -30.18 2.48 -5.75
CA GLY A 281 -30.46 1.52 -6.82
C GLY A 281 -29.25 1.28 -7.72
N ASP A 282 -28.54 2.34 -8.09
CA ASP A 282 -27.33 2.23 -8.92
C ASP A 282 -26.12 1.70 -8.14
N ARG A 283 -26.01 2.01 -6.84
CA ARG A 283 -25.03 1.37 -5.94
C ARG A 283 -25.23 -0.14 -5.90
N LEU A 284 -26.48 -0.60 -5.83
CA LEU A 284 -26.80 -2.03 -5.87
C LEU A 284 -26.39 -2.67 -7.20
N LYS A 285 -26.67 -2.02 -8.34
CA LYS A 285 -26.22 -2.50 -9.67
C LYS A 285 -24.69 -2.62 -9.73
N ARG A 286 -23.96 -1.60 -9.26
CA ARG A 286 -22.49 -1.61 -9.19
C ARG A 286 -21.97 -2.77 -8.33
N LYS A 287 -22.58 -2.97 -7.15
CA LYS A 287 -22.22 -4.05 -6.23
C LYS A 287 -22.45 -5.44 -6.85
N GLN A 288 -23.57 -5.64 -7.54
CA GLN A 288 -23.87 -6.90 -8.23
C GLN A 288 -22.91 -7.18 -9.38
N PHE A 289 -22.62 -6.16 -10.20
CA PHE A 289 -21.63 -6.27 -11.27
C PHE A 289 -20.23 -6.61 -10.73
N HIS A 290 -19.78 -5.88 -9.70
CA HIS A 290 -18.49 -6.13 -9.07
C HIS A 290 -18.43 -7.55 -8.47
N ALA A 291 -19.47 -8.01 -7.77
CA ALA A 291 -19.53 -9.36 -7.22
C ALA A 291 -19.41 -10.46 -8.31
N SER A 292 -20.03 -10.25 -9.47
CA SER A 292 -19.92 -11.15 -10.63
C SER A 292 -18.51 -11.17 -11.24
N VAL A 293 -17.86 -10.01 -11.32
CA VAL A 293 -16.44 -9.92 -11.71
C VAL A 293 -15.59 -10.73 -10.74
N ILE A 294 -15.75 -10.52 -9.43
CA ILE A 294 -14.95 -11.21 -8.42
C ILE A 294 -15.19 -12.72 -8.46
N ASP A 295 -16.43 -13.18 -8.60
CA ASP A 295 -16.75 -14.60 -8.76
C ASP A 295 -16.01 -15.21 -9.97
N SER A 296 -15.98 -14.49 -11.09
CA SER A 296 -15.36 -14.97 -12.32
C SER A 296 -13.84 -15.06 -12.23
N VAL A 297 -13.19 -14.08 -11.59
CA VAL A 297 -11.74 -14.12 -11.37
C VAL A 297 -11.37 -15.15 -10.30
N THR A 298 -12.14 -15.27 -9.20
CA THR A 298 -11.88 -16.24 -8.10
C THR A 298 -11.96 -17.68 -8.59
N LYS A 299 -12.93 -17.96 -9.46
CA LYS A 299 -13.10 -19.30 -10.07
C LYS A 299 -12.18 -19.54 -11.27
N LYS A 300 -11.31 -18.59 -11.62
CA LYS A 300 -10.45 -18.64 -12.82
C LYS A 300 -11.21 -19.06 -14.08
N LYS A 301 -12.42 -18.49 -14.28
CA LYS A 301 -13.28 -18.83 -15.43
C LYS A 301 -12.53 -18.58 -16.74
N GLN A 302 -12.68 -19.49 -17.71
CA GLN A 302 -12.18 -19.25 -19.06
C GLN A 302 -12.94 -18.09 -19.73
N LEU A 303 -12.35 -17.43 -20.72
CA LEU A 303 -12.98 -16.28 -21.39
C LEU A 303 -14.40 -16.57 -21.91
N SER A 304 -14.69 -17.80 -22.33
CA SER A 304 -16.02 -18.24 -22.79
C SER A 304 -17.05 -18.41 -21.66
N GLU A 305 -16.59 -18.58 -20.42
CA GLU A 305 -17.42 -18.79 -19.22
C GLU A 305 -17.66 -17.49 -18.45
N ILE A 306 -16.94 -16.41 -18.80
CA ILE A 306 -17.12 -15.09 -18.19
C ILE A 306 -18.46 -14.51 -18.69
N PRO A 307 -19.40 -14.17 -17.78
CA PRO A 307 -20.70 -13.68 -18.18
C PRO A 307 -20.58 -12.30 -18.85
N VAL A 308 -21.31 -12.12 -19.94
CA VAL A 308 -21.48 -10.82 -20.58
C VAL A 308 -22.46 -10.02 -19.76
N GLN A 309 -21.96 -9.01 -19.06
CA GLN A 309 -22.77 -8.13 -18.23
C GLN A 309 -22.50 -6.69 -18.59
N GLN A 310 -23.55 -5.88 -18.56
CA GLN A 310 -23.47 -4.45 -18.76
C GLN A 310 -24.35 -3.78 -17.71
N ILE A 311 -23.80 -2.79 -17.02
CA ILE A 311 -24.55 -1.90 -16.15
C ILE A 311 -24.38 -0.47 -16.63
N THR A 312 -25.47 0.30 -16.54
CA THR A 312 -25.47 1.74 -16.77
C THR A 312 -26.04 2.40 -15.53
N TYR A 313 -25.37 3.45 -15.05
CA TYR A 313 -25.77 4.22 -13.89
C TYR A 313 -25.36 5.68 -14.03
N THR A 314 -25.98 6.52 -13.21
CA THR A 314 -25.65 7.95 -13.16
C THR A 314 -24.82 8.25 -11.91
N MET A 315 -23.77 9.06 -12.07
CA MET A 315 -23.02 9.64 -10.97
C MET A 315 -23.04 11.16 -11.09
N VAL A 316 -23.38 11.83 -9.99
CA VAL A 316 -23.25 13.28 -9.89
C VAL A 316 -21.98 13.58 -9.13
N THR A 317 -21.04 14.27 -9.76
CA THR A 317 -19.82 14.74 -9.11
C THR A 317 -19.94 16.23 -8.79
N GLU A 318 -19.60 16.57 -7.54
CA GLU A 318 -19.62 17.93 -7.01
C GLU A 318 -18.28 18.20 -6.33
N ASP A 319 -17.55 19.22 -6.80
CA ASP A 319 -16.30 19.65 -6.20
C ASP A 319 -16.45 20.91 -5.33
N SER A 320 -15.41 21.19 -4.54
CA SER A 320 -15.34 22.35 -3.63
C SER A 320 -15.28 23.69 -4.35
N GLU A 321 -15.12 23.71 -5.67
CA GLU A 321 -15.11 24.91 -6.50
C GLU A 321 -16.52 25.22 -7.06
N GLY A 322 -17.49 24.34 -6.78
CA GLY A 322 -18.87 24.47 -7.22
C GLY A 322 -19.14 23.84 -8.59
N ASN A 323 -18.19 23.09 -9.15
CA ASN A 323 -18.42 22.36 -10.39
C ASN A 323 -19.31 21.15 -10.12
N LEU A 324 -20.51 21.18 -10.66
CA LEU A 324 -21.48 20.08 -10.61
C LEU A 324 -21.60 19.46 -12.00
N THR A 325 -21.27 18.17 -12.12
CA THR A 325 -21.33 17.44 -13.39
C THR A 325 -22.09 16.13 -13.20
N THR A 326 -22.92 15.78 -14.18
CA THR A 326 -23.67 14.53 -14.18
C THR A 326 -23.10 13.61 -15.25
N TRP A 327 -22.78 12.39 -14.85
CA TRP A 327 -22.12 11.41 -15.69
C TRP A 327 -23.01 10.18 -15.89
N LEU A 328 -23.18 9.77 -17.14
CA LEU A 328 -23.71 8.46 -17.49
C LEU A 328 -22.54 7.50 -17.64
N ILE A 329 -22.42 6.54 -16.72
CA ILE A 329 -21.33 5.58 -16.67
C ILE A 329 -21.84 4.21 -17.10
N CYS A 330 -21.15 3.57 -18.04
CA CYS A 330 -21.43 2.23 -18.51
C CYS A 330 -20.22 1.33 -18.25
N ASN A 331 -20.42 0.30 -17.43
CA ASN A 331 -19.42 -0.74 -17.17
C ASN A 331 -19.85 -2.04 -17.83
N ARG A 332 -18.89 -2.74 -18.44
CA ARG A 332 -19.12 -4.00 -19.12
C ARG A 332 -18.04 -5.04 -18.80
N SER A 333 -18.45 -6.30 -18.72
CA SER A 333 -17.55 -7.46 -18.66
C SER A 333 -17.87 -8.47 -19.75
N GLY A 334 -16.87 -9.26 -20.12
CA GLY A 334 -16.99 -10.35 -21.08
C GLY A 334 -17.12 -9.89 -22.54
N PHE A 335 -17.06 -10.86 -23.45
CA PHE A 335 -17.15 -10.61 -24.90
C PHE A 335 -18.55 -10.96 -25.41
N SER A 336 -19.21 -10.05 -26.14
CA SER A 336 -20.53 -10.33 -26.76
C SER A 336 -20.48 -11.47 -27.77
N ASP A 337 -19.31 -11.66 -28.39
CA ASP A 337 -19.08 -12.73 -29.35
C ASP A 337 -17.65 -13.22 -29.17
N ILE A 338 -17.50 -14.34 -28.48
CA ILE A 338 -16.20 -14.96 -28.22
C ILE A 338 -15.49 -15.36 -29.52
N ASN A 339 -16.22 -15.59 -30.62
CA ASN A 339 -15.64 -15.99 -31.90
C ASN A 339 -14.91 -14.82 -32.59
N LYS A 340 -15.20 -13.58 -32.21
CA LYS A 340 -14.48 -12.38 -32.68
C LYS A 340 -13.19 -12.12 -31.91
N VAL A 341 -13.00 -12.77 -30.75
CA VAL A 341 -11.76 -12.68 -29.99
C VAL A 341 -10.69 -13.48 -30.72
N SER A 342 -9.50 -12.91 -30.87
CA SER A 342 -8.42 -13.62 -31.57
C SER A 342 -8.07 -14.91 -30.84
N LYS A 343 -7.79 -15.98 -31.60
CA LYS A 343 -7.37 -17.27 -31.04
C LYS A 343 -6.11 -17.13 -30.16
N SER A 344 -5.23 -16.19 -30.48
CA SER A 344 -4.04 -15.90 -29.67
C SER A 344 -4.40 -15.39 -28.28
N VAL A 345 -5.38 -14.50 -28.13
CA VAL A 345 -5.84 -13.98 -26.83
C VAL A 345 -6.52 -15.08 -26.02
N VAL A 346 -7.35 -15.91 -26.67
CA VAL A 346 -8.00 -17.05 -26.00
C VAL A 346 -6.97 -18.05 -25.48
N SER A 347 -6.00 -18.43 -26.31
CA SER A 347 -4.92 -19.33 -25.92
C SER A 347 -4.05 -18.73 -24.82
N ALA A 348 -3.68 -17.45 -24.92
CA ALA A 348 -2.86 -16.76 -23.93
C ALA A 348 -3.56 -16.66 -22.57
N HIS A 349 -4.87 -16.36 -22.52
CA HIS A 349 -5.62 -16.39 -21.27
C HIS A 349 -5.71 -17.82 -20.71
N LYS A 350 -5.94 -18.83 -21.56
CA LYS A 350 -6.00 -20.23 -21.13
C LYS A 350 -4.67 -20.74 -20.56
N ASN A 351 -3.55 -20.26 -21.10
CA ASN A 351 -2.20 -20.58 -20.65
C ASN A 351 -1.74 -19.72 -19.46
N GLU A 352 -2.60 -18.81 -18.96
CA GLU A 352 -2.25 -17.83 -17.93
C GLU A 352 -1.13 -16.83 -18.35
N ASP A 353 -0.84 -16.73 -19.65
CA ASP A 353 0.07 -15.72 -20.24
C ASP A 353 -0.53 -14.30 -20.12
N ILE A 354 -1.87 -14.21 -20.16
CA ILE A 354 -2.64 -12.99 -19.92
C ILE A 354 -3.61 -13.24 -18.77
N THR A 355 -3.44 -12.48 -17.70
CA THR A 355 -4.29 -12.51 -16.49
C THR A 355 -5.32 -11.39 -16.46
N LEU A 356 -5.36 -10.55 -17.50
CA LEU A 356 -6.30 -9.43 -17.60
C LEU A 356 -7.72 -9.94 -17.73
N PHE A 357 -8.58 -9.50 -16.81
CA PHE A 357 -10.01 -9.75 -16.88
C PHE A 357 -10.66 -8.84 -17.94
N PRO A 358 -11.52 -9.36 -18.85
CA PRO A 358 -12.14 -8.57 -19.92
C PRO A 358 -13.24 -7.66 -19.35
N ARG A 359 -12.83 -6.53 -18.78
CA ARG A 359 -13.69 -5.48 -18.23
C ARG A 359 -13.30 -4.14 -18.83
N GLY A 360 -14.30 -3.32 -19.12
CA GLY A 360 -14.12 -1.95 -19.57
C GLY A 360 -15.22 -1.05 -19.00
N GLY A 361 -14.92 0.25 -18.93
CA GLY A 361 -15.86 1.29 -18.51
C GLY A 361 -15.76 2.49 -19.44
N VAL A 362 -16.89 3.14 -19.69
CA VAL A 362 -16.96 4.43 -20.39
C VAL A 362 -17.86 5.38 -19.60
N ALA A 363 -17.51 6.66 -19.59
CA ALA A 363 -18.31 7.71 -18.97
C ALA A 363 -18.58 8.81 -20.00
N ALA A 364 -19.80 9.33 -20.00
CA ALA A 364 -20.20 10.48 -20.80
C ALA A 364 -20.85 11.52 -19.89
N CYS A 365 -20.42 12.78 -20.01
CA CYS A 365 -21.06 13.90 -19.34
C CYS A 365 -22.41 14.18 -20.03
N ILE A 366 -23.49 14.33 -19.25
CA ILE A 366 -24.87 14.49 -19.75
C ILE A 366 -25.57 15.72 -19.16
#